data_AF-A0A7S0IRM2-F1
#
_entry.id   AF-A0A7S0IRM2-F1
#
_cell.length_a   1.000
_cell.length_b   1.000
_cell.length_c   1.000
_cell.angle_alpha   90.00
_cell.angle_beta   90.00
_cell.angle_gamma   90.00
#
_symmetry.space_group_name_H-M   'P 1'
#
loop_
_entity.id
_entity.type
_entity.pdbx_description
1 polymer ?
#
loop_
_entity_poly.entity_id
_entity_poly.type
_entity_poly.pdbx_seq_one_letter_code
_entity_poly.pdbx_strand_id
1 'polypeptide(L)'
;LSSEARRSGGERTVFREVAGGAAVAAELCQVLPDAMNAGVATIDEMVHAARIQPFAEFGTVRSRYELGRCSIDADVASFGHAVVEVEVMCTNCEEIPGAEAEIARVAEQLAMQPLGTTGGKLETFIR
;
A
#
# COMPACT_ATOMS: atom_id res chain seq x y z
N LEU A 1 -23.87 11.23 -13.72
CA LEU A 1 -23.57 11.70 -12.36
C LEU A 1 -22.14 11.27 -12.03
N SER A 2 -21.30 12.27 -11.78
CA SER A 2 -19.96 12.27 -11.18
C SER A 2 -18.94 11.21 -11.61
N SER A 3 -18.00 11.64 -12.48
CA SER A 3 -16.68 11.05 -12.66
C SER A 3 -15.71 11.55 -11.59
N GLU A 4 -15.99 11.24 -10.32
CA GLU A 4 -15.03 11.50 -9.25
C GLU A 4 -13.84 10.56 -9.43
N ALA A 5 -12.72 11.18 -9.77
CA ALA A 5 -11.41 10.55 -9.87
C ALA A 5 -11.08 9.93 -8.51
N ARG A 6 -11.22 8.59 -8.46
CA ARG A 6 -10.90 7.72 -7.33
C ARG A 6 -9.46 7.95 -6.91
N ARG A 7 -9.23 8.49 -5.71
CA ARG A 7 -7.89 8.86 -5.22
C ARG A 7 -7.22 7.63 -4.62
N SER A 8 -6.12 7.16 -5.22
CA SER A 8 -5.28 6.12 -4.65
C SER A 8 -4.41 6.72 -3.54
N GLY A 9 -4.93 6.77 -2.32
CA GLY A 9 -4.18 7.28 -1.17
C GLY A 9 -4.95 7.28 0.15
N GLY A 10 -6.29 7.25 0.10
CA GLY A 10 -7.12 7.19 1.31
C GLY A 10 -8.53 6.62 1.15
N GLU A 11 -9.03 6.39 -0.07
CA GLU A 11 -10.42 5.95 -0.30
C GLU A 11 -10.60 4.42 -0.26
N ARG A 12 -9.52 3.63 -0.23
CA ARG A 12 -9.59 2.18 0.03
C ARG A 12 -8.80 1.86 1.30
N THR A 13 -9.52 1.43 2.33
CA THR A 13 -8.98 0.99 3.63
C THR A 13 -8.47 -0.45 3.61
N VAL A 14 -8.71 -1.18 2.52
CA VAL A 14 -8.43 -2.62 2.42
C VAL A 14 -7.56 -2.91 1.21
N PHE A 15 -6.44 -3.57 1.45
CA PHE A 15 -5.50 -4.03 0.44
C PHE A 15 -5.28 -5.53 0.57
N ARG A 16 -5.16 -6.22 -0.57
CA ARG A 16 -4.67 -7.60 -0.61
C ARG A 16 -3.17 -7.55 -0.83
N GLU A 17 -2.40 -7.92 0.19
CA GLU A 17 -0.96 -8.05 0.07
C GLU A 17 -0.59 -9.35 -0.64
N VAL A 18 0.30 -9.24 -1.63
CA VAL A 18 0.86 -10.38 -2.36
C VAL A 18 2.33 -10.46 -2.01
N ALA A 19 2.71 -11.50 -1.27
CA ALA A 19 4.07 -11.70 -0.80
C ALA A 19 4.74 -12.89 -1.47
N GLY A 20 6.03 -12.75 -1.78
CA GLY A 20 6.85 -13.78 -2.41
C GLY A 20 6.94 -13.64 -3.93
N GLY A 21 8.15 -13.83 -4.47
CA GLY A 21 8.45 -13.57 -5.88
C GLY A 21 7.54 -14.30 -6.87
N ALA A 22 7.23 -15.57 -6.62
CA ALA A 22 6.35 -16.37 -7.49
C ALA A 22 4.90 -15.87 -7.49
N ALA A 23 4.36 -15.48 -6.32
CA ALA A 23 3.00 -14.97 -6.21
C ALA A 23 2.87 -13.59 -6.86
N VAL A 24 3.86 -12.71 -6.64
CA VAL A 24 3.91 -11.40 -7.28
C VAL A 24 4.01 -11.54 -8.80
N ALA A 25 4.87 -12.43 -9.30
CA ALA A 25 4.98 -12.71 -10.73
C ALA A 25 3.64 -13.21 -11.33
N ALA A 26 2.94 -14.11 -10.64
CA ALA A 26 1.64 -14.61 -11.10
C ALA A 26 0.58 -13.50 -11.22
N GLU A 27 0.58 -12.54 -10.29
CA GLU A 27 -0.33 -11.38 -10.32
C GLU A 27 0.09 -10.38 -11.40
N LEU A 28 1.38 -10.12 -11.57
CA LEU A 28 1.89 -9.24 -12.63
C LEU A 28 1.55 -9.79 -14.03
N CYS A 29 1.61 -11.10 -14.24
CA CYS A 29 1.21 -11.74 -15.50
C CYS A 29 -0.26 -11.44 -15.89
N GLN A 30 -1.16 -11.27 -14.91
CA GLN A 30 -2.57 -10.98 -15.19
C GLN A 30 -2.79 -9.55 -15.71
N VAL A 31 -1.91 -8.62 -15.33
CA VAL A 31 -2.03 -7.19 -15.67
C VAL A 31 -1.04 -6.73 -16.74
N LEU A 32 0.01 -7.53 -16.99
CA LEU A 32 1.05 -7.30 -18.01
C LEU A 32 1.02 -8.41 -19.07
N PRO A 33 0.13 -8.32 -20.08
CA PRO A 33 -0.05 -9.38 -21.07
C PRO A 33 1.23 -9.70 -21.87
N ASP A 34 2.13 -8.73 -22.03
CA ASP A 34 3.40 -8.91 -22.76
C ASP A 34 4.44 -9.72 -21.96
N ALA A 35 4.32 -9.76 -20.63
CA ALA A 35 5.25 -10.49 -19.77
C ALA A 35 5.00 -12.01 -19.74
N MET A 36 3.79 -12.46 -20.09
CA MET A 36 3.41 -13.88 -20.11
C MET A 36 4.18 -14.70 -21.17
N ASN A 37 4.67 -14.05 -22.24
CA ASN A 37 5.20 -14.75 -23.41
C ASN A 37 6.70 -15.08 -23.35
N ALA A 38 7.42 -14.62 -22.32
CA ALA A 38 8.88 -14.64 -22.34
C ALA A 38 9.55 -15.70 -21.42
N GLY A 39 8.79 -16.63 -20.82
CA GLY A 39 9.38 -17.69 -19.97
C GLY A 39 10.19 -17.13 -18.79
N VAL A 40 9.74 -15.99 -18.27
CA VAL A 40 10.51 -15.08 -17.42
C VAL A 40 10.61 -15.59 -15.98
N ALA A 41 11.79 -15.52 -15.38
CA ALA A 41 12.07 -16.12 -14.07
C ALA A 41 11.97 -15.12 -12.91
N THR A 42 12.07 -13.81 -13.17
CA THR A 42 12.13 -12.77 -12.14
C THR A 42 11.21 -11.58 -12.42
N ILE A 43 10.85 -10.84 -11.36
CA ILE A 43 10.03 -9.62 -11.46
C ILE A 43 10.70 -8.57 -12.36
N ASP A 44 12.02 -8.38 -12.23
CA ASP A 44 12.76 -7.36 -12.98
C ASP A 44 12.71 -7.62 -14.50
N GLU A 45 12.88 -8.87 -14.91
CA GLU A 45 12.76 -9.26 -16.31
C GLU A 45 11.33 -9.05 -16.83
N MET A 46 10.30 -9.30 -16.02
CA MET A 46 8.90 -9.06 -16.41
C MET A 46 8.61 -7.57 -16.61
N VAL A 47 9.08 -6.73 -15.67
CA VAL A 47 8.97 -5.27 -15.73
C VAL A 47 9.73 -4.73 -16.95
N HIS A 48 10.92 -5.28 -17.24
CA HIS A 48 11.70 -4.92 -18.42
C HIS A 48 11.02 -5.32 -19.73
N ALA A 49 10.50 -6.55 -19.83
CA ALA A 49 9.76 -7.03 -21.00
C ALA A 49 8.50 -6.19 -21.27
N ALA A 50 7.80 -5.78 -20.22
CA ALA A 50 6.67 -4.86 -20.28
C ALA A 50 7.07 -3.39 -20.52
N ARG A 51 8.37 -3.09 -20.66
CA ARG A 51 8.93 -1.74 -20.83
C ARG A 51 8.51 -0.76 -19.73
N ILE A 52 8.28 -1.27 -18.53
CA ILE A 52 8.00 -0.46 -17.34
C ILE A 52 9.33 0.06 -16.81
N GLN A 53 9.36 1.32 -16.41
CA GLN A 53 10.52 1.95 -15.78
C GLN A 53 10.11 2.42 -14.38
N PRO A 54 11.01 2.32 -13.38
CA PRO A 54 10.80 2.99 -12.11
C PRO A 54 10.57 4.49 -12.33
N PHE A 55 9.51 5.07 -11.76
CA PHE A 55 9.25 6.51 -11.82
C PHE A 55 9.46 7.22 -10.46
N ALA A 56 9.62 6.46 -9.39
CA ALA A 56 9.86 6.95 -8.04
C ALA A 56 10.70 5.95 -7.26
N GLU A 57 11.71 6.45 -6.54
CA GLU A 57 12.51 5.70 -5.59
C GLU A 57 12.82 6.61 -4.40
N PHE A 58 12.52 6.17 -3.19
CA PHE A 58 12.79 6.92 -1.96
C PHE A 58 12.97 5.97 -0.78
N GLY A 59 13.81 6.37 0.17
CA GLY A 59 13.99 5.65 1.43
C GLY A 59 12.88 5.98 2.41
N THR A 60 12.59 5.08 3.34
CA THR A 60 11.72 5.32 4.49
C THR A 60 12.39 4.84 5.77
N VAL A 61 12.43 5.68 6.80
CA VAL A 61 12.76 5.26 8.16
C VAL A 61 11.43 4.95 8.86
N ARG A 62 11.26 3.69 9.28
CA ARG A 62 10.03 3.19 9.92
C ARG A 62 10.29 2.87 11.39
N SER A 63 9.42 3.37 12.25
CA SER A 63 9.26 2.91 13.63
C SER A 63 7.93 2.17 13.75
N ARG A 64 7.98 0.89 14.11
CA ARG A 64 6.80 0.03 14.23
C ARG A 64 6.43 -0.17 15.69
N TYR A 65 5.13 -0.10 15.97
CA TYR A 65 4.54 -0.33 17.28
C TYR A 65 3.32 -1.26 17.15
N GLU A 66 2.87 -1.78 18.29
CA GLU A 66 1.67 -2.60 18.38
C GLU A 66 0.75 -2.05 19.48
N LEU A 67 -0.54 -2.01 19.19
CA LEU A 67 -1.56 -1.67 20.18
C LEU A 67 -2.83 -2.47 19.90
N GLY A 68 -3.15 -3.41 20.79
CA GLY A 68 -4.27 -4.33 20.59
C GLY A 68 -3.98 -5.26 19.41
N ARG A 69 -4.87 -5.27 18.41
CA ARG A 69 -4.65 -6.02 17.15
C ARG A 69 -4.04 -5.17 16.03
N CYS A 70 -3.81 -3.88 16.28
CA CYS A 70 -3.25 -2.97 15.30
C CYS A 70 -1.72 -3.00 15.30
N SER A 71 -1.15 -3.05 14.11
CA SER A 71 0.21 -2.57 13.84
C SER A 71 0.13 -1.06 13.55
N ILE A 72 1.10 -0.32 14.07
CA ILE A 72 1.21 1.14 13.88
C ILE A 72 2.59 1.43 13.32
N ASP A 73 2.63 1.90 12.07
CA ASP A 73 3.86 2.22 11.36
C ASP A 73 4.00 3.74 11.23
N ALA A 74 4.96 4.31 11.97
CA ALA A 74 5.34 5.71 11.87
C ALA A 74 6.53 5.84 10.91
N ASP A 75 6.29 6.47 9.77
CA ASP A 75 7.23 6.57 8.67
C ASP A 75 7.71 8.00 8.45
N VAL A 76 9.00 8.12 8.14
CA VAL A 76 9.60 9.34 7.59
C VAL A 76 10.30 8.99 6.29
N ALA A 77 9.77 9.49 5.18
CA ALA A 77 10.35 9.31 3.86
C ALA A 77 11.57 10.24 3.65
N SER A 78 12.50 9.84 2.78
CA SER A 78 13.76 10.57 2.52
C SER A 78 13.58 11.98 1.93
N PHE A 79 12.38 12.30 1.44
CA PHE A 79 12.00 13.62 0.95
C PHE A 79 11.25 14.48 1.99
N GLY A 80 11.23 14.05 3.26
CA GLY A 80 10.73 14.83 4.39
C GLY A 80 9.24 14.64 4.72
N HIS A 81 8.50 13.85 3.95
CA HIS A 81 7.12 13.51 4.29
C HIS A 81 7.06 12.48 5.41
N ALA A 82 6.25 12.77 6.43
CA ALA A 82 6.01 11.86 7.55
C ALA A 82 4.53 11.47 7.59
N VAL A 83 4.26 10.18 7.85
CA VAL A 83 2.91 9.62 7.92
C VAL A 83 2.86 8.53 8.98
N VAL A 84 1.70 8.33 9.59
CA VAL A 84 1.42 7.18 10.45
C VAL A 84 0.33 6.33 9.83
N GLU A 85 0.56 5.02 9.75
CA GLU A 85 -0.37 4.03 9.24
C GLU A 85 -0.82 3.14 10.42
N VAL A 86 -2.14 2.91 10.54
CA VAL A 86 -2.72 1.96 11.51
C VAL A 86 -3.39 0.85 10.73
N GLU A 87 -2.92 -0.38 10.92
CA GLU A 87 -3.31 -1.52 10.08
C GLU A 87 -3.70 -2.74 10.93
N VAL A 88 -4.59 -3.56 10.38
CA VAL A 88 -4.93 -4.88 10.92
C VAL A 88 -4.84 -5.87 9.75
N MET A 89 -4.01 -6.90 9.90
CA MET A 89 -3.94 -7.98 8.92
C MET A 89 -5.12 -8.94 9.13
N CYS A 90 -5.99 -9.02 8.13
CA CYS A 90 -7.10 -9.96 8.11
C CYS A 90 -6.72 -11.23 7.34
N THR A 91 -7.18 -12.39 7.80
CA THR A 91 -6.98 -13.66 7.09
C THR A 91 -8.05 -13.89 6.02
N ASN A 92 -9.20 -13.25 6.15
CA ASN A 92 -10.34 -13.35 5.24
C ASN A 92 -11.21 -12.08 5.30
N CYS A 93 -12.13 -11.95 4.36
CA CYS A 93 -12.95 -10.74 4.22
C CYS A 93 -14.01 -10.57 5.34
N GLU A 94 -14.38 -11.62 6.06
CA GLU A 94 -15.38 -11.54 7.14
C GLU A 94 -14.85 -10.80 8.36
N GLU A 95 -13.52 -10.72 8.50
CA GLU A 95 -12.86 -10.00 9.59
C GLU A 95 -12.79 -8.48 9.37
N ILE A 96 -13.01 -8.00 8.14
CA ILE A 96 -12.83 -6.59 7.74
C ILE A 96 -13.65 -5.64 8.63
N PRO A 97 -14.96 -5.86 8.89
CA PRO A 97 -15.73 -4.94 9.74
C PRO A 97 -15.16 -4.82 11.17
N GLY A 98 -14.64 -5.92 11.71
CA GLY A 98 -14.00 -5.91 13.04
C GLY A 98 -12.64 -5.22 13.03
N ALA A 99 -11.86 -5.38 11.96
CA ALA A 99 -10.60 -4.68 11.76
C ALA A 99 -10.80 -3.17 11.63
N GLU A 100 -11.79 -2.72 10.85
CA GLU A 100 -12.11 -1.29 10.70
C GLU A 100 -12.53 -0.67 12.04
N ALA A 101 -13.34 -1.39 12.84
CA ALA A 101 -13.73 -0.93 14.17
C ALA A 101 -12.53 -0.80 15.13
N GLU A 102 -11.59 -1.75 15.09
CA GLU A 102 -10.39 -1.69 15.92
C GLU A 102 -9.44 -0.57 15.49
N ILE A 103 -9.25 -0.37 14.18
CA ILE A 103 -8.46 0.75 13.63
C ILE A 103 -9.07 2.08 14.07
N ALA A 104 -10.38 2.24 13.97
CA ALA A 104 -11.07 3.47 14.39
C ALA A 104 -10.89 3.73 15.90
N ARG A 105 -11.02 2.69 16.73
CA ARG A 105 -10.80 2.77 18.18
C ARG A 105 -9.36 3.19 18.51
N VAL A 106 -8.36 2.61 17.85
CA VAL A 106 -6.94 2.95 18.05
C VAL A 106 -6.63 4.36 17.56
N ALA A 107 -7.16 4.75 16.41
CA ALA A 107 -7.00 6.11 15.87
C ALA A 107 -7.58 7.17 16.82
N GLU A 108 -8.77 6.92 17.39
CA GLU A 108 -9.36 7.79 18.41
C GLU A 108 -8.50 7.85 19.67
N GLN A 109 -8.05 6.70 20.18
CA GLN A 109 -7.20 6.62 21.38
C GLN A 109 -5.89 7.40 21.24
N LEU A 110 -5.34 7.47 20.02
CA LEU A 110 -4.10 8.18 19.70
C LEU A 110 -4.33 9.60 19.18
N ALA A 111 -5.58 10.08 19.18
CA ALA A 111 -6.00 11.38 18.65
C ALA A 111 -5.54 11.64 17.20
N MET A 112 -5.46 10.57 16.40
CA MET A 112 -5.04 10.63 15.01
C MET A 112 -6.07 11.36 14.16
N GLN A 113 -5.58 12.11 13.18
CA GLN A 113 -6.41 12.78 12.18
C GLN A 113 -6.22 12.08 10.83
N PRO A 114 -7.28 11.95 10.01
CA PRO A 114 -7.15 11.44 8.66
C PRO A 114 -6.14 12.26 7.85
N LEU A 115 -5.47 11.61 6.90
CA LEU A 115 -4.69 12.30 5.87
C LEU A 115 -5.64 13.28 5.14
N GLY A 116 -5.32 14.57 5.20
CA GLY A 116 -6.13 15.64 4.62
C GLY A 116 -6.00 15.71 3.09
N THR A 117 -5.37 16.76 2.58
CA THR A 117 -5.10 16.92 1.14
C THR A 117 -3.83 16.22 0.67
N THR A 118 -3.03 15.71 1.61
CA THR A 118 -1.81 14.94 1.36
C THR A 118 -2.16 13.46 1.21
N GLY A 119 -1.50 12.78 0.29
CA GLY A 119 -1.64 11.34 0.14
C GLY A 119 -0.64 10.55 0.97
N GLY A 120 -0.58 9.25 0.73
CA GLY A 120 0.52 8.41 1.22
C GLY A 120 1.86 8.83 0.60
N LYS A 121 2.93 8.12 0.99
CA LYS A 121 4.31 8.44 0.58
C LYS A 121 4.48 8.63 -0.94
N LEU A 122 3.98 7.68 -1.75
CA LEU A 122 4.11 7.75 -3.21
C LEU A 122 3.27 8.89 -3.83
N GLU A 123 2.04 9.10 -3.36
CA GLU A 123 1.19 10.18 -3.86
C GLU A 123 1.80 11.54 -3.54
N THR A 124 2.39 11.70 -2.35
CA THR A 124 3.07 12.94 -1.99
C THR A 124 4.37 13.15 -2.78
N PHE A 125 5.10 12.09 -3.13
CA PHE A 125 6.34 12.19 -3.91
C PHE A 125 6.12 12.73 -5.34
N ILE A 126 4.98 12.40 -5.97
CA ILE A 126 4.67 12.80 -7.36
C ILE A 126 3.93 14.13 -7.49
N ARG A 127 3.70 14.84 -6.37
CA ARG A 127 3.06 16.17 -6.32
C ARG A 127 4.10 17.27 -6.28
#